data_AF-A0A800F3K3-F1
#
_entry.id   AF-A0A800F3K3-F1
#
_cell.length_a   1.000
_cell.length_b   1.000
_cell.length_c   1.000
_cell.angle_alpha   90.00
_cell.angle_beta   90.00
_cell.angle_gamma   90.00
#
_symmetry.space_group_name_H-M   'P 1'
#
loop_
_entity.id
_entity.type
_entity.pdbx_description
1 polymer ?
#
loop_
_entity_poly.entity_id
_entity_poly.type
_entity_poly.pdbx_seq_one_letter_code
_entity_poly.pdbx_strand_id
1 'polypeptide(L)'
;MLRNCFIYITIFFLNTLLFLACKKDKVDEPSLNNDFVLDMSGTSILPSYSQRSGDPDSGYHYLVYGDYVNSGVPYNAFTAVFSSGSENLLNRTGDNANIPYSYNAVDAANGVRVVSSNCLTCHSSKLNGDYILGLGNSLSDFTEDQSS
;
A
#
# COMPACT_ATOMS: atom_id res chain seq x y z
N MET A 1 24.17 15.74 -45.39
CA MET A 1 24.32 14.26 -45.26
C MET A 1 24.60 13.80 -43.82
N LEU A 2 25.44 14.48 -43.04
CA LEU A 2 25.76 14.08 -41.65
C LEU A 2 24.54 13.99 -40.69
N ARG A 3 23.60 14.93 -40.76
CA ARG A 3 22.45 14.99 -39.84
C ARG A 3 21.50 13.80 -39.97
N ASN A 4 21.27 13.33 -41.19
CA ASN A 4 20.42 12.17 -41.44
C ASN A 4 21.13 10.87 -41.00
N CYS A 5 22.45 10.79 -41.18
CA CYS A 5 23.26 9.66 -40.70
C CYS A 5 23.18 9.52 -39.17
N PHE A 6 23.24 10.64 -38.44
CA PHE A 6 23.14 10.64 -36.98
C PHE A 6 21.78 10.18 -36.46
N ILE A 7 20.70 10.54 -37.16
CA ILE A 7 19.32 10.10 -36.85
C ILE A 7 19.17 8.58 -37.08
N TYR A 8 19.71 8.04 -38.17
CA TYR A 8 19.64 6.60 -38.42
C TYR A 8 20.47 5.79 -37.40
N ILE A 9 21.63 6.32 -36.97
CA ILE A 9 22.45 5.69 -35.93
C ILE A 9 21.71 5.68 -34.60
N THR A 10 21.09 6.79 -34.20
CA THR A 10 20.31 6.86 -32.94
C THR A 10 19.08 5.96 -32.97
N ILE A 11 18.36 5.89 -34.09
CA ILE A 11 17.22 4.96 -34.24
C ILE A 11 17.69 3.50 -34.18
N PHE A 12 18.82 3.17 -34.81
CA PHE A 12 19.39 1.82 -34.78
C PHE A 12 19.82 1.40 -33.36
N PHE A 13 20.50 2.28 -32.63
CA PHE A 13 20.87 2.01 -31.23
C PHE A 13 19.64 1.88 -30.33
N LEU A 14 18.63 2.75 -30.47
CA LEU A 14 17.40 2.69 -29.69
C LEU A 14 16.61 1.39 -29.94
N ASN A 15 16.52 0.94 -31.20
CA ASN A 15 15.90 -0.34 -31.54
C ASN A 15 16.71 -1.52 -30.97
N THR A 16 18.03 -1.49 -31.06
CA THR A 16 18.91 -2.55 -30.52
C THR A 16 18.77 -2.67 -28.99
N LEU A 17 18.63 -1.55 -28.28
CA LEU A 17 18.35 -1.51 -26.85
C LEU A 17 16.96 -2.10 -26.51
N LEU A 18 15.94 -1.87 -27.35
CA LEU A 18 14.61 -2.46 -27.19
C LEU A 18 14.60 -3.98 -27.38
N PHE A 19 15.41 -4.53 -28.30
CA PHE A 19 15.50 -5.97 -28.52
C PHE A 19 16.29 -6.71 -27.44
N LEU A 20 17.22 -6.05 -26.75
CA LEU A 20 18.01 -6.64 -25.66
C LEU A 20 17.29 -6.65 -24.30
N ALA A 21 16.15 -5.95 -24.16
CA ALA A 21 15.42 -5.84 -22.90
C ALA A 21 14.56 -7.07 -22.55
N CYS A 22 14.30 -7.97 -23.50
CA CYS A 22 13.54 -9.20 -23.24
C CYS A 22 14.47 -10.40 -23.05
N LYS A 23 15.09 -10.50 -21.88
CA LYS A 23 15.62 -11.78 -21.40
C LYS A 23 14.46 -12.56 -20.80
N LYS A 24 13.90 -13.50 -21.56
CA LYS A 24 12.90 -14.44 -21.05
C LYS A 24 13.62 -15.46 -20.17
N ASP A 25 13.75 -15.16 -18.88
CA ASP A 25 14.18 -16.16 -17.92
C ASP A 25 13.14 -17.28 -17.90
N LYS A 26 13.61 -18.53 -18.02
CA LYS A 26 12.75 -19.69 -17.84
C LYS A 26 12.48 -19.80 -16.35
N VAL A 27 11.30 -19.36 -15.94
CA VAL A 27 10.76 -19.74 -14.64
C VAL A 27 10.38 -21.21 -14.79
N ASP A 28 11.16 -22.08 -14.17
CA ASP A 28 10.72 -23.46 -13.99
C ASP A 28 9.51 -23.42 -13.05
N GLU A 29 8.32 -23.54 -13.63
CA GLU A 29 7.08 -23.70 -12.87
C GLU A 29 7.25 -24.94 -11.97
N PRO A 30 7.13 -24.81 -10.64
CA PRO A 30 7.17 -25.97 -9.78
C PRO A 30 6.03 -26.89 -10.21
N SER A 31 6.36 -28.11 -10.66
CA SER A 31 5.33 -29.11 -10.93
C SER A 31 4.62 -29.37 -9.61
N LEU A 32 3.40 -28.86 -9.49
CA LEU A 32 2.44 -29.26 -8.46
C LEU A 32 2.12 -30.74 -8.70
N ASN A 33 2.99 -31.60 -8.20
CA ASN A 33 2.63 -32.97 -7.89
C ASN A 33 1.55 -32.90 -6.82
N ASN A 34 0.40 -33.52 -7.11
CA ASN A 34 -0.80 -33.52 -6.28
C ASN A 34 -0.64 -34.23 -4.91
N ASP A 35 0.59 -34.47 -4.48
CA ASP A 35 1.00 -35.18 -3.27
C ASP A 35 1.59 -34.24 -2.21
N PHE A 36 1.24 -32.94 -2.24
CA PHE A 36 1.61 -32.03 -1.15
C PHE A 36 0.84 -32.40 0.12
N VAL A 37 1.40 -33.33 0.88
CA VAL A 37 0.99 -33.62 2.25
C VAL A 37 1.53 -32.49 3.10
N LEU A 38 0.63 -31.61 3.55
CA LEU A 38 0.93 -30.59 4.56
C LEU A 38 1.47 -31.29 5.82
N ASP A 39 2.78 -31.22 6.03
CA ASP A 39 3.40 -31.69 7.27
C ASP A 39 3.02 -30.73 8.41
N MET A 40 1.99 -31.11 9.15
CA MET A 40 1.50 -30.38 10.32
C MET A 40 2.22 -30.79 11.62
N SER A 41 3.25 -31.65 11.57
CA SER A 41 3.92 -32.19 12.76
C SER A 41 4.58 -31.12 13.65
N GLY A 42 4.86 -29.93 13.11
CA GLY A 42 5.34 -28.76 13.86
C GLY A 42 4.26 -27.76 14.28
N THR A 43 2.98 -28.03 14.02
CA THR A 43 1.88 -27.11 14.35
C THR A 43 1.24 -27.45 15.69
N SER A 44 0.70 -26.45 16.36
CA SER A 44 -0.14 -26.62 17.54
C SER A 44 -1.50 -25.98 17.30
N ILE A 45 -2.53 -26.53 17.95
CA ILE A 45 -3.85 -25.89 17.98
C ILE A 45 -3.72 -24.60 18.78
N LEU A 46 -4.05 -23.47 18.17
CA LEU A 46 -4.28 -22.23 18.89
C LEU A 46 -5.53 -22.41 19.78
N PRO A 47 -5.41 -22.36 21.11
CA PRO A 47 -6.56 -22.50 21.98
C PRO A 47 -7.52 -21.34 21.75
N SER A 48 -8.83 -21.61 21.79
CA SER A 48 -9.84 -20.56 21.72
C SER A 48 -9.65 -19.60 22.89
N TYR A 49 -9.57 -18.30 22.60
CA TYR A 49 -9.49 -17.25 23.61
C TYR A 49 -10.77 -16.41 23.56
N SER A 50 -11.30 -16.06 24.73
CA SER A 50 -12.42 -15.12 24.83
C SER A 50 -11.97 -13.75 24.33
N GLN A 51 -12.53 -13.29 23.21
CA GLN A 51 -12.30 -11.93 22.74
C GLN A 51 -12.69 -10.91 23.81
N ARG A 52 -11.98 -9.79 23.84
CA ARG A 52 -12.29 -8.67 24.74
C ARG A 52 -13.70 -8.15 24.44
N SER A 53 -14.47 -7.84 25.48
CA SER A 53 -15.75 -7.14 25.31
C SER A 53 -15.49 -5.73 24.77
N GLY A 54 -16.33 -5.27 23.83
CA GLY A 54 -16.22 -3.93 23.26
C GLY A 54 -17.34 -3.67 22.26
N ASP A 55 -17.39 -2.43 21.80
CA ASP A 55 -18.29 -2.00 20.73
C ASP A 55 -17.52 -2.01 19.39
N PRO A 56 -17.87 -2.91 18.46
CA PRO A 56 -17.20 -3.00 17.16
C PRO A 56 -17.39 -1.74 16.30
N ASP A 57 -18.52 -1.04 16.42
CA ASP A 57 -18.80 0.15 15.61
C ASP A 57 -17.94 1.32 16.09
N SER A 58 -17.84 1.51 17.42
CA SER A 58 -16.92 2.47 18.02
C SER A 58 -15.46 2.15 17.66
N GLY A 59 -15.07 0.87 17.67
CA GLY A 59 -13.74 0.42 17.27
C GLY A 59 -13.43 0.74 15.80
N TYR A 60 -14.37 0.47 14.90
CA TYR A 60 -14.25 0.80 13.48
C TYR A 60 -14.16 2.32 13.27
N HIS A 61 -15.00 3.10 13.95
CA HIS A 61 -14.97 4.55 13.87
C HIS A 61 -13.61 5.11 14.29
N TYR A 62 -13.07 4.64 15.42
CA TYR A 62 -11.74 5.05 15.87
C TYR A 62 -10.67 4.64 14.85
N LEU A 63 -10.80 3.48 14.19
CA LEU A 63 -9.89 3.03 13.13
C LEU A 63 -9.83 3.96 11.92
N VAL A 64 -10.98 4.47 11.47
CA VAL A 64 -11.02 5.28 10.24
C VAL A 64 -10.96 6.80 10.48
N TYR A 65 -11.03 7.26 11.74
CA TYR A 65 -10.99 8.70 12.12
C TYR A 65 -10.06 9.06 13.28
N GLY A 66 -9.59 8.10 14.08
CA GLY A 66 -8.89 8.34 15.35
C GLY A 66 -7.44 8.79 15.22
N ASP A 67 -6.93 9.34 16.32
CA ASP A 67 -5.62 9.97 16.51
C ASP A 67 -4.57 9.02 17.09
N TYR A 68 -4.39 7.87 16.44
CA TYR A 68 -3.35 6.88 16.77
C TYR A 68 -1.97 7.50 16.91
N VAL A 69 -1.63 8.37 15.97
CA VAL A 69 -0.39 9.11 15.89
C VAL A 69 -0.78 10.58 15.83
N ASN A 70 -0.63 11.27 16.95
CA ASN A 70 -1.07 12.66 17.09
C ASN A 70 0.00 13.68 16.63
N SER A 71 0.74 13.31 15.60
CA SER A 71 1.74 14.12 14.90
C SER A 71 1.66 13.83 13.41
N GLY A 72 1.94 14.82 12.56
CA GLY A 72 1.81 14.63 11.12
C GLY A 72 2.05 15.90 10.33
N VAL A 73 1.76 15.82 9.03
CA VAL A 73 1.89 16.93 8.09
C VAL A 73 0.67 17.84 8.21
N PRO A 74 0.81 19.19 8.27
CA PRO A 74 -0.35 20.07 8.27
C PRO A 74 -1.30 19.78 7.10
N TYR A 75 -2.60 19.70 7.37
CA TYR A 75 -3.59 19.21 6.39
C TYR A 75 -3.49 19.90 5.03
N ASN A 76 -3.43 21.22 5.02
CA ASN A 76 -3.33 22.00 3.78
C ASN A 76 -2.05 21.69 2.99
N ALA A 77 -0.92 21.44 3.67
CA ALA A 77 0.33 21.08 3.02
C ALA A 77 0.27 19.66 2.44
N PHE A 78 -0.33 18.72 3.18
CA PHE A 78 -0.55 17.36 2.69
C PHE A 78 -1.45 17.35 1.45
N THR A 79 -2.60 18.02 1.51
CA THR A 79 -3.55 18.03 0.39
C THR A 79 -3.02 18.79 -0.82
N ALA A 80 -2.16 19.80 -0.64
CA ALA A 80 -1.52 20.48 -1.77
C ALA A 80 -0.66 19.55 -2.65
N VAL A 81 -0.17 18.43 -2.09
CA VAL A 81 0.69 17.47 -2.78
C VAL A 81 -0.05 16.17 -3.12
N PHE A 82 -0.91 15.68 -2.23
CA PHE A 82 -1.44 14.31 -2.28
C PHE A 82 -2.96 14.19 -2.48
N SER A 83 -3.74 15.29 -2.52
CA SER A 83 -5.22 15.22 -2.55
C SER A 83 -5.85 14.97 -3.93
N SER A 84 -5.08 15.03 -5.02
CA SER A 84 -5.63 14.80 -6.35
C SER A 84 -5.85 13.30 -6.58
N GLY A 85 -7.06 12.81 -6.27
CA GLY A 85 -7.54 11.51 -6.75
C GLY A 85 -7.57 10.36 -5.74
N SER A 86 -7.52 10.62 -4.43
CA SER A 86 -7.75 9.54 -3.46
C SER A 86 -9.23 9.12 -3.48
N GLU A 87 -9.51 7.90 -3.93
CA GLU A 87 -10.84 7.31 -3.81
C GLU A 87 -11.24 7.19 -2.33
N ASN A 88 -12.46 7.61 -2.00
CA ASN A 88 -13.01 7.48 -0.65
C ASN A 88 -13.49 6.04 -0.39
N LEU A 89 -12.56 5.09 -0.38
CA LEU A 89 -12.82 3.65 -0.28
C LEU A 89 -13.54 3.24 1.03
N LEU A 90 -13.44 4.07 2.06
CA LEU A 90 -14.02 3.85 3.38
C LEU A 90 -15.34 4.62 3.60
N ASN A 91 -15.84 5.33 2.59
CA ASN A 91 -17.03 6.19 2.69
C ASN A 91 -16.96 7.19 3.86
N ARG A 92 -15.77 7.76 4.09
CA ARG A 92 -15.53 8.72 5.16
C ARG A 92 -16.16 10.07 4.86
N THR A 93 -16.36 10.88 5.89
CA THR A 93 -16.88 12.25 5.82
C THR A 93 -15.82 13.28 6.26
N GLY A 94 -16.06 14.55 5.92
CA GLY A 94 -15.17 15.67 6.29
C GLY A 94 -13.81 15.57 5.61
N ASP A 95 -12.77 16.07 6.28
CA ASP A 95 -11.38 16.05 5.78
C ASP A 95 -10.90 14.64 5.40
N ASN A 96 -11.30 13.63 6.18
CA ASN A 96 -10.94 12.24 5.95
C ASN A 96 -11.53 11.68 4.64
N ALA A 97 -12.60 12.28 4.10
CA ALA A 97 -13.14 11.90 2.80
C ALA A 97 -12.20 12.23 1.63
N ASN A 98 -11.27 13.18 1.83
CA ASN A 98 -10.44 13.78 0.77
C ASN A 98 -8.96 13.34 0.83
N ILE A 99 -8.64 12.36 1.66
CA ILE A 99 -7.30 11.80 1.81
C ILE A 99 -7.36 10.26 1.68
N PRO A 100 -6.24 9.59 1.34
CA PRO A 100 -6.22 8.13 1.22
C PRO A 100 -6.57 7.41 2.53
N TYR A 101 -7.07 6.18 2.41
CA TYR A 101 -7.45 5.34 3.56
C TYR A 101 -6.31 5.07 4.55
N SER A 102 -5.05 5.14 4.08
CA SER A 102 -3.84 4.94 4.86
C SER A 102 -3.52 6.10 5.81
N TYR A 103 -4.33 7.17 5.80
CA TYR A 103 -4.12 8.34 6.63
C TYR A 103 -5.40 8.76 7.33
N ASN A 104 -5.25 9.33 8.53
CA ASN A 104 -6.29 10.05 9.23
C ASN A 104 -5.91 11.53 9.36
N ALA A 105 -6.89 12.41 9.17
CA ALA A 105 -6.79 13.82 9.56
C ALA A 105 -7.30 13.97 11.00
N VAL A 106 -6.46 14.50 11.87
CA VAL A 106 -6.67 14.64 13.32
C VAL A 106 -6.14 15.98 13.83
N ASP A 107 -6.53 16.36 15.04
CA ASP A 107 -6.05 17.59 15.67
C ASP A 107 -4.87 17.27 16.59
N ALA A 108 -3.70 17.82 16.24
CA ALA A 108 -2.49 17.75 17.06
C ALA A 108 -2.72 18.36 18.46
N ALA A 109 -1.88 17.99 19.43
CA ALA A 109 -1.97 18.53 20.79
C ALA A 109 -1.88 20.06 20.88
N ASN A 110 -1.32 20.71 19.85
CA ASN A 110 -1.26 22.17 19.70
C ASN A 110 -2.45 22.78 18.93
N GLY A 111 -3.47 21.99 18.61
CA GLY A 111 -4.67 22.38 17.88
C GLY A 111 -4.53 22.45 16.36
N VAL A 112 -3.36 22.11 15.81
CA VAL A 112 -3.15 22.12 14.35
C VAL A 112 -3.79 20.88 13.72
N ARG A 113 -4.57 21.08 12.66
CA ARG A 113 -5.09 19.99 11.83
C ARG A 113 -3.94 19.33 11.06
N VAL A 114 -3.66 18.07 11.36
CA VAL A 114 -2.57 17.29 10.73
C VAL A 114 -3.11 16.03 10.08
N VAL A 115 -2.38 15.54 9.08
CA VAL A 115 -2.58 14.24 8.45
C VAL A 115 -1.46 13.32 8.90
N SER A 116 -1.84 12.21 9.52
CA SER A 116 -0.90 11.18 9.99
C SER A 116 -1.23 9.83 9.38
N SER A 117 -0.20 8.99 9.22
CA SER A 117 -0.40 7.61 8.80
C SER A 117 -1.17 6.84 9.87
N ASN A 118 -1.99 5.90 9.44
CA ASN A 118 -2.75 5.02 10.31
C ASN A 118 -2.37 3.55 10.07
N CYS A 119 -2.98 2.65 10.84
CA CYS A 119 -2.76 1.20 10.74
C CYS A 119 -3.01 0.65 9.33
N LEU A 120 -3.91 1.27 8.56
CA LEU A 120 -4.35 0.82 7.25
C LEU A 120 -3.30 1.01 6.16
N THR A 121 -2.24 1.79 6.42
CA THR A 121 -1.04 1.85 5.58
C THR A 121 -0.46 0.45 5.33
N CYS A 122 -0.43 -0.39 6.38
CA CYS A 122 0.14 -1.74 6.33
C CYS A 122 -0.94 -2.84 6.44
N HIS A 123 -2.09 -2.54 7.04
CA HIS A 123 -3.17 -3.52 7.31
C HIS A 123 -4.42 -3.31 6.44
N SER A 124 -4.26 -2.72 5.26
CA SER A 124 -5.28 -2.84 4.21
C SER A 124 -4.66 -2.70 2.83
N SER A 125 -5.22 -3.40 1.86
CA SER A 125 -4.75 -3.38 0.48
C SER A 125 -5.89 -3.72 -0.48
N LYS A 126 -5.62 -3.56 -1.79
CA LYS A 126 -6.52 -4.03 -2.84
C LYS A 126 -6.09 -5.41 -3.30
N LEU A 127 -7.04 -6.32 -3.48
CA LEU A 127 -6.85 -7.60 -4.15
C LEU A 127 -7.82 -7.68 -5.33
N ASN A 128 -7.31 -7.94 -6.52
CA ASN A 128 -8.10 -7.95 -7.76
C ASN A 128 -8.90 -6.66 -8.02
N GLY A 129 -8.41 -5.52 -7.54
CA GLY A 129 -9.06 -4.22 -7.70
C GLY A 129 -10.01 -3.84 -6.54
N ASP A 130 -10.43 -4.80 -5.72
CA ASP A 130 -11.32 -4.57 -4.59
C ASP A 130 -10.54 -4.22 -3.33
N TYR A 131 -10.98 -3.18 -2.63
CA TYR A 131 -10.41 -2.79 -1.34
C TYR A 131 -10.85 -3.76 -0.24
N ILE A 132 -9.88 -4.30 0.51
CA ILE A 132 -10.14 -5.23 1.61
C ILE A 132 -9.52 -4.66 2.89
N LEU A 133 -10.39 -4.30 3.83
CA LEU A 133 -10.01 -3.88 5.17
C LEU A 133 -9.38 -5.05 5.94
N GLY A 134 -8.24 -4.82 6.59
CA GLY A 134 -7.53 -5.85 7.37
C GLY A 134 -6.61 -6.74 6.53
N LEU A 135 -6.65 -6.66 5.20
CA LEU A 135 -5.72 -7.39 4.35
C LEU A 135 -4.34 -6.73 4.41
N GLY A 136 -3.32 -7.51 4.79
CA GLY A 136 -1.94 -7.01 4.81
C GLY A 136 -1.53 -6.42 3.45
N ASN A 137 -0.82 -5.28 3.49
CA ASN A 137 -0.27 -4.67 2.30
C ASN A 137 1.10 -5.25 1.98
N SER A 138 1.11 -6.32 1.18
CA SER A 138 2.33 -6.96 0.68
C SER A 138 2.88 -6.31 -0.59
N LEU A 139 2.26 -5.22 -1.07
CA LEU A 139 2.65 -4.53 -2.30
C LEU A 139 3.50 -3.28 -2.02
N SER A 140 3.57 -2.84 -0.77
CA SER A 140 4.46 -1.76 -0.37
C SER A 140 5.93 -2.20 -0.46
N ASP A 141 6.76 -1.35 -1.04
CA ASP A 141 8.21 -1.54 -1.12
C ASP A 141 8.88 -0.99 0.14
N PHE A 142 9.54 -1.87 0.89
CA PHE A 142 10.34 -1.55 2.07
C PHE A 142 11.78 -2.07 1.95
N THR A 143 12.26 -2.27 0.72
CA THR A 143 13.62 -2.78 0.47
C THR A 143 14.71 -1.75 0.75
N GLU A 144 14.34 -0.47 0.78
CA GLU A 144 15.21 0.66 1.08
C GLU A 144 15.13 1.10 2.54
N ASP A 145 16.24 1.66 3.06
CA ASP A 145 16.33 2.17 4.43
C ASP A 145 15.43 3.41 4.63
N GLN A 146 14.45 3.29 5.53
CA GLN A 146 13.46 4.33 5.83
C GLN A 146 13.92 5.33 6.91
N SER A 147 15.17 5.24 7.39
CA SER A 147 15.70 6.10 8.46
C SER A 147 16.43 7.37 7.98
N SER A 148 16.49 7.58 6.66
CA SER A 148 17.28 8.65 6.02
C SER A 148 16.55 9.97 5.81
#